data_AF-D2DW52-F1
#
_entry.id   AF-D2DW52-F1
#
_cell.length_a   1.000
_cell.length_b   1.000
_cell.length_c   1.000
_cell.angle_alpha   90.00
_cell.angle_beta   90.00
_cell.angle_gamma   90.00
#
_symmetry.space_group_name_H-M   'P 1'
#
loop_
_entity.id
_entity.type
_entity.pdbx_description
1 polymer ?
#
loop_
_entity_poly.entity_id
_entity_poly.type
_entity_poly.pdbx_seq_one_letter_code
_entity_poly.pdbx_strand_id
1 'polypeptide(L)'
;MYVLSVCCLLLQLHSLLSILLGLEVISLIMCFNFTCSFVHAQGFGSFVLVFLCFEVSIMSVLLSMMVALVKTSGSDYVGMLSPSRAF
;
A
#
# COMPACT_ATOMS: atom_id res chain seq x y z
N MET A 1 11.19 -1.29 13.23
CA MET A 1 9.77 -1.22 12.81
C MET A 1 9.62 -1.43 11.30
N TYR A 2 10.35 -0.68 10.46
CA TYR A 2 10.26 -0.80 8.99
C TYR A 2 10.56 -2.21 8.45
N VAL A 3 11.63 -2.84 8.93
CA VAL A 3 12.03 -4.20 8.49
C VAL A 3 11.00 -5.26 8.86
N LEU A 4 10.35 -5.16 10.03
CA LEU A 4 9.28 -6.09 10.43
C LEU A 4 8.02 -5.90 9.57
N SER A 5 7.68 -4.66 9.23
CA SER A 5 6.57 -4.37 8.31
C SER A 5 6.83 -4.94 6.91
N VAL A 6 8.04 -4.76 6.37
CA VAL A 6 8.46 -5.34 5.09
C VAL A 6 8.48 -6.88 5.13
N CYS A 7 8.96 -7.49 6.21
CA CYS A 7 8.96 -8.94 6.37
C CYS A 7 7.54 -9.53 6.52
N CYS A 8 6.64 -8.87 7.26
CA CYS A 8 5.24 -9.26 7.34
C CYS A 8 4.55 -9.15 5.97
N LEU A 9 4.83 -8.09 5.21
CA LEU A 9 4.34 -7.92 3.84
C LEU A 9 4.78 -9.05 2.89
N LEU A 10 6.03 -9.51 3.00
CA LEU A 10 6.56 -10.61 2.21
C LEU A 10 6.00 -11.98 2.62
N LEU A 11 5.68 -12.19 3.90
CA LEU A 11 5.10 -13.44 4.41
C LEU A 11 3.57 -13.54 4.18
N GLN A 12 2.89 -12.40 3.98
CA GLN A 12 1.43 -12.30 3.88
C GLN A 12 0.95 -12.06 2.43
N LEU A 13 1.77 -12.49 1.46
CA LEU A 13 1.59 -12.44 0.00
C LEU A 13 0.37 -13.22 -0.53
N HIS A 14 -0.51 -13.67 0.37
CA HIS A 14 -1.71 -14.42 0.02
C HIS A 14 -2.93 -13.51 -0.22
N SER A 15 -2.97 -12.30 0.34
CA SER A 15 -4.09 -11.36 0.16
C SER A 15 -3.61 -9.98 -0.29
N LEU A 16 -4.16 -9.50 -1.41
CA LEU A 16 -3.92 -8.15 -1.96
C LEU A 16 -4.18 -7.04 -0.93
N LEU A 17 -5.11 -7.28 0.00
CA LEU A 17 -5.43 -6.36 1.09
C LEU A 17 -4.27 -6.17 2.06
N SER A 18 -3.53 -7.24 2.37
CA SER A 18 -2.37 -7.16 3.25
C SER A 18 -1.26 -6.31 2.63
N ILE A 19 -1.09 -6.40 1.31
CA ILE A 19 -0.11 -5.60 0.55
C ILE A 19 -0.49 -4.12 0.60
N LEU A 20 -1.77 -3.80 0.37
CA LEU A 20 -2.32 -2.45 0.47
C LEU A 20 -2.05 -1.84 1.87
N LEU A 21 -2.39 -2.60 2.91
CA LEU A 21 -2.26 -2.15 4.30
C LEU A 21 -0.81 -1.89 4.68
N GLY A 22 0.13 -2.73 4.23
CA GLY A 22 1.53 -2.49 4.53
C GLY A 22 2.13 -1.34 3.73
N LEU A 23 1.65 -1.07 2.51
CA LEU A 23 2.05 0.12 1.74
C LEU A 23 1.61 1.40 2.46
N GLU A 24 0.41 1.39 3.07
CA GLU A 24 -0.09 2.51 3.89
C GLU A 24 0.74 2.71 5.15
N VAL A 25 1.05 1.63 5.88
CA VAL A 25 1.90 1.71 7.07
C VAL A 25 3.29 2.25 6.73
N ILE A 26 3.89 1.80 5.62
CA ILE A 26 5.19 2.29 5.15
C ILE A 26 5.14 3.80 4.82
N SER A 27 4.10 4.24 4.12
CA SER A 27 3.92 5.64 3.75
C SER A 27 3.72 6.54 4.96
N LEU A 28 2.89 6.13 5.92
CA LEU A 28 2.69 6.86 7.19
C LEU A 28 3.99 6.98 7.99
N ILE A 29 4.82 5.93 8.03
CA ILE A 29 6.13 6.00 8.70
C ILE A 29 7.04 7.01 7.98
N MET A 30 7.09 7.00 6.64
CA MET A 30 7.86 7.98 5.87
C MET A 30 7.37 9.41 6.14
N CYS A 31 6.05 9.63 6.10
CA CYS A 31 5.40 10.90 6.36
C CYS A 31 5.70 11.43 7.77
N PHE A 32 5.65 10.56 8.77
CA PHE A 32 5.99 10.89 10.16
C PHE A 32 7.47 11.29 10.30
N ASN A 33 8.40 10.49 9.75
CA ASN A 33 9.83 10.81 9.79
C ASN A 33 10.14 12.15 9.08
N PHE A 34 9.49 12.39 7.94
CA PHE A 34 9.60 13.63 7.21
C PHE A 34 9.07 14.82 8.04
N THR A 35 7.88 14.68 8.61
CA THR A 35 7.28 15.73 9.46
C THR A 35 8.14 16.04 10.69
N CYS A 36 8.68 15.02 11.37
CA CYS A 36 9.59 15.20 12.49
C CYS A 36 10.88 15.92 12.08
N SER A 37 11.44 15.60 10.91
CA SER A 37 12.67 16.21 10.41
C SER A 37 12.49 17.68 10.01
N PHE A 38 11.30 18.05 9.55
CA PHE A 38 11.01 19.40 9.02
C PHE A 38 10.08 20.22 9.91
N VAL A 39 9.85 19.81 11.17
CA VAL A 39 8.91 20.49 12.10
C VAL A 39 9.24 21.98 12.35
N HIS A 40 10.51 22.38 12.17
CA HIS A 40 10.97 23.76 12.34
C HIS A 40 10.92 24.60 11.06
N ALA A 41 10.56 24.00 9.92
CA ALA A 41 10.55 24.69 8.65
C ALA A 41 9.13 25.20 8.32
N GLN A 42 9.00 26.52 8.22
CA GLN A 42 7.72 27.19 7.98
C GLN A 42 7.22 26.91 6.55
N GLY A 43 6.00 26.38 6.42
CA GLY A 43 5.35 26.07 5.12
C GLY A 43 5.23 24.58 4.77
N PHE A 44 5.78 23.67 5.57
CA PHE A 44 5.79 22.23 5.27
C PHE A 44 4.44 21.53 5.40
N GLY A 45 3.49 22.09 6.15
CA GLY A 45 2.16 21.50 6.34
C GLY A 45 1.38 21.30 5.03
N SER A 46 1.52 22.22 4.07
CA SER A 46 0.86 22.11 2.77
C SER A 46 1.43 20.95 1.95
N PHE A 47 2.74 20.71 2.02
CA PHE A 47 3.38 19.60 1.33
C PHE A 47 2.96 18.23 1.89
N VAL A 48 2.85 18.13 3.22
CA VAL A 48 2.36 16.92 3.91
C VAL A 48 0.93 16.59 3.49
N LEU A 49 0.05 17.59 3.39
CA LEU A 49 -1.33 17.39 2.92
C LEU A 49 -1.39 16.89 1.48
N VAL A 50 -0.57 17.44 0.57
CA VAL A 50 -0.50 16.97 -0.82
C VAL A 50 -0.01 15.53 -0.88
N PHE A 51 1.01 15.20 -0.09
CA PHE A 51 1.54 13.84 0.00
C PHE A 51 0.47 12.84 0.48
N LEU A 52 -0.23 13.15 1.58
CA LEU A 52 -1.32 12.31 2.09
C LEU A 52 -2.48 12.18 1.10
N CYS A 53 -2.82 13.25 0.37
CA CYS A 53 -3.86 13.20 -0.66
C CYS A 53 -3.46 12.27 -1.82
N PHE A 54 -2.19 12.32 -2.23
CA PHE A 54 -1.67 11.43 -3.26
C PHE A 54 -1.63 9.97 -2.81
N GLU A 55 -1.27 9.73 -1.54
CA GLU A 55 -1.30 8.39 -0.95
C GLU A 55 -2.71 7.79 -0.96
N VAL A 56 -3.69 8.51 -0.39
CA VAL A 56 -5.08 8.02 -0.30
C VAL A 56 -5.68 7.79 -1.70
N SER A 57 -5.33 8.63 -2.68
CA SER A 57 -5.77 8.43 -4.06
C SER A 57 -5.18 7.17 -4.69
N ILE A 58 -3.88 6.88 -4.50
CA ILE A 58 -3.28 5.61 -4.93
C ILE A 58 -3.98 4.42 -4.25
N MET A 59 -4.22 4.50 -2.94
CA MET A 59 -4.90 3.43 -2.21
C MET A 59 -6.31 3.18 -2.74
N SER A 60 -7.05 4.25 -3.08
CA SER A 60 -8.39 4.11 -3.67
C SER A 60 -8.37 3.38 -5.01
N VAL A 61 -7.37 3.63 -5.86
CA VAL A 61 -7.20 2.99 -7.17
C VAL A 61 -6.82 1.52 -7.01
N LEU A 62 -5.89 1.22 -6.10
CA LEU A 62 -5.48 -0.15 -5.80
C LEU A 62 -6.63 -0.97 -5.20
N LEU A 63 -7.41 -0.36 -4.30
CA LEU A 63 -8.60 -1.00 -3.72
C LEU A 63 -9.68 -1.25 -4.77
N SER A 64 -9.89 -0.30 -5.69
CA SER A 64 -10.81 -0.46 -6.83
C SER A 64 -10.37 -1.61 -7.75
N MET A 65 -9.07 -1.69 -8.07
CA MET A 65 -8.50 -2.81 -8.81
C MET A 65 -8.67 -4.14 -8.07
N MET A 66 -8.43 -4.17 -6.76
CA MET A 66 -8.66 -5.37 -5.95
C MET A 66 -10.12 -5.83 -6.08
N VAL A 67 -11.10 -4.94 -5.87
CA VAL A 67 -12.53 -5.28 -6.01
C VAL A 67 -12.86 -5.79 -7.41
N ALA A 68 -12.26 -5.22 -8.45
CA ALA A 68 -12.43 -5.72 -9.82
C ALA A 68 -11.84 -7.13 -10.00
N LEU A 69 -10.64 -7.39 -9.45
CA LEU A 69 -10.01 -8.70 -9.48
C LEU A 69 -10.86 -9.75 -8.75
N VAL A 70 -11.38 -9.46 -7.56
CA VAL A 70 -12.29 -10.36 -6.83
C VAL A 70 -13.54 -10.67 -7.64
N LYS A 71 -14.14 -9.65 -8.28
CA LYS A 71 -15.31 -9.84 -9.14
C LYS A 71 -15.02 -10.74 -10.34
N THR A 72 -13.80 -10.70 -10.89
CA THR A 72 -13.43 -11.50 -12.07
C THR A 72 -12.95 -12.92 -11.73
N SER A 73 -12.24 -13.13 -10.62
CA SER A 73 -11.69 -14.46 -10.26
C SER A 73 -12.58 -15.24 -9.28
N GLY A 74 -13.53 -14.57 -8.60
CA GLY A 74 -14.30 -15.13 -7.49
C GLY A 74 -13.46 -15.41 -6.23
N SER A 75 -12.18 -15.00 -6.22
CA SER A 75 -11.23 -15.32 -5.15
C SER A 75 -10.09 -14.30 -5.05
N ASP A 76 -9.86 -13.76 -3.86
CA ASP A 76 -8.81 -12.78 -3.54
C ASP A 76 -7.36 -13.31 -3.59
N TYR A 77 -7.17 -14.57 -4.02
CA TYR A 77 -5.87 -15.22 -4.02
C TYR A 77 -5.06 -14.92 -5.29
N VAL A 78 -3.93 -14.23 -5.10
CA VAL A 78 -2.94 -13.89 -6.14
C VAL A 78 -2.39 -15.13 -6.89
N GLY A 79 -2.54 -16.33 -6.31
CA GLY A 79 -2.10 -17.61 -6.89
C GLY A 79 -2.88 -18.07 -8.13
N MET A 80 -4.09 -17.56 -8.41
CA MET A 80 -4.87 -17.96 -9.59
C MET A 80 -4.43 -17.27 -10.90
N LEU A 81 -3.57 -16.25 -10.83
CA LEU A 81 -3.06 -15.55 -12.02
C LEU A 81 -1.87 -16.25 -12.70
N SER A 82 -1.43 -17.41 -12.20
CA SER A 82 -0.50 -18.23 -12.95
C SER A 82 -1.30 -18.93 -14.07
N PRO A 83 -1.08 -18.60 -15.36
CA PRO A 83 -1.63 -19.42 -16.41
C PRO A 83 -1.00 -20.80 -16.22
N SER A 84 -1.82 -21.80 -15.89
CA SER A 84 -1.43 -23.20 -16.01
C SER A 84 -0.83 -23.38 -17.40
N ARG A 85 0.50 -23.43 -17.48
CA ARG A 85 1.21 -24.06 -18.58
C ARG A 85 0.86 -25.54 -18.50
N ALA A 86 -0.31 -25.87 -19.03
CA ALA A 86 -0.67 -27.20 -19.46
C ALA A 86 -0.54 -27.21 -20.98
N PHE A 87 0.68 -27.51 -21.45
CA PHE A 87 0.99 -28.28 -22.65
C PHE A 87 2.45 -28.71 -22.58
#